data_AF-A0A6G0WF72-F1
#
_entry.id   AF-A0A6G0WF72-F1
#
_cell.length_a   1.000
_cell.length_b   1.000
_cell.length_c   1.000
_cell.angle_alpha   90.00
_cell.angle_beta   90.00
_cell.angle_gamma   90.00
#
_symmetry.space_group_name_H-M   'P 1'
#
loop_
_entity.id
_entity.type
_entity.pdbx_description
1 polymer ?
#
loop_
_entity_poly.entity_id
_entity_poly.type
_entity_poly.pdbx_seq_one_letter_code
_entity_poly.pdbx_strand_id
1 'polypeptide(L)'
;MRDKLTTQMSVWSGLWVNVRANIVNPFPNQAIMAMGFFICMGFHYEMVLPLQFKDDLCAKLMVNGRHGRLSAVAIKRKYTYLLVCFWALASVPSIVAMMTNLFPELCCIISTIGFILEAFFDDLKEHMADFEERMKEELEKELFAIAQ
;
A
#
# COMPACT_ATOMS: atom_id res chain seq x y z
N MET A 1 6.00 -1.71 11.42
CA MET A 1 5.54 -2.70 10.43
C MET A 1 4.78 -3.88 11.06
N ARG A 2 5.31 -4.56 12.09
CA ARG A 2 4.66 -5.71 12.76
C ARG A 2 3.23 -5.44 13.27
N ASP A 3 2.99 -4.29 13.90
CA ASP A 3 1.68 -3.94 14.45
C ASP A 3 0.61 -3.68 13.38
N LYS A 4 1.02 -3.13 12.23
CA LYS A 4 0.15 -2.90 11.06
C LYS A 4 -0.28 -4.22 10.42
N LEU A 5 0.67 -5.12 10.18
CA LEU A 5 0.39 -6.46 9.64
C LEU A 5 -0.57 -7.22 10.56
N THR A 6 -0.36 -7.13 11.88
CA THR A 6 -1.24 -7.75 12.89
C THR A 6 -2.66 -7.19 12.83
N THR A 7 -2.80 -5.87 12.68
CA THR A 7 -4.11 -5.20 12.54
C THR A 7 -4.81 -5.61 11.24
N GLN A 8 -4.09 -5.60 10.12
CA GLN A 8 -4.62 -6.05 8.82
C GLN A 8 -5.04 -7.52 8.88
N MET A 9 -4.23 -8.41 9.46
CA MET A 9 -4.57 -9.82 9.64
C MET A 9 -5.83 -10.01 10.50
N SER A 10 -6.00 -9.22 11.56
CA SER A 10 -7.21 -9.27 12.38
C SER A 10 -8.46 -8.94 11.56
N VAL A 11 -8.45 -7.82 10.82
CA VAL A 11 -9.58 -7.43 9.95
C VAL A 11 -9.81 -8.47 8.85
N TRP A 12 -8.74 -8.98 8.23
CA TRP A 12 -8.80 -10.02 7.20
C TRP A 12 -9.44 -11.31 7.71
N SER A 13 -9.06 -11.75 8.90
CA SER A 13 -9.61 -12.96 9.52
C SER A 13 -11.09 -12.79 9.86
N GLY A 14 -11.50 -11.61 10.33
CA GLY A 14 -12.90 -11.28 10.59
C GLY A 14 -13.75 -11.33 9.31
N LEU A 15 -13.26 -10.72 8.23
CA LEU A 15 -13.89 -10.79 6.91
C LEU A 15 -14.01 -12.22 6.40
N TRP A 16 -12.95 -13.04 6.57
CA TRP A 16 -12.93 -14.41 6.08
C TRP A 16 -14.01 -15.26 6.73
N VAL A 17 -14.15 -15.14 8.05
CA VAL A 17 -15.20 -15.82 8.82
C VAL A 17 -16.59 -15.34 8.39
N ASN A 18 -16.77 -14.03 8.20
CA ASN A 18 -18.04 -13.46 7.79
C ASN A 18 -18.46 -13.96 6.38
N VAL A 19 -17.55 -13.91 5.41
CA VAL A 19 -17.76 -14.41 4.05
C VAL A 19 -18.16 -15.89 4.07
N ARG A 20 -17.47 -16.71 4.88
CA ARG A 20 -17.78 -18.14 5.01
C ARG A 20 -19.17 -18.39 5.59
N ALA A 21 -19.60 -17.57 6.55
CA ALA A 21 -20.86 -17.77 7.26
C ALA A 21 -22.08 -17.24 6.49
N ASN A 22 -21.92 -16.17 5.72
CA ASN A 22 -23.05 -15.40 5.21
C ASN A 22 -23.25 -15.48 3.69
N ILE A 23 -22.32 -16.04 2.93
CA ILE A 23 -22.38 -16.10 1.46
C ILE A 23 -22.72 -17.52 1.01
N VAL A 24 -23.72 -17.64 0.13
CA VAL A 24 -24.23 -18.94 -0.37
C VAL A 24 -23.16 -19.72 -1.14
N ASN A 25 -22.30 -19.02 -1.87
CA ASN A 25 -21.11 -19.58 -2.51
C ASN A 25 -19.86 -18.78 -2.12
N PRO A 26 -19.18 -19.13 -1.01
CA PRO A 26 -18.08 -18.32 -0.48
C PRO A 26 -16.77 -18.49 -1.27
N PHE A 27 -16.65 -19.53 -2.10
CA PHE A 27 -15.39 -19.90 -2.75
C PHE A 27 -14.77 -18.80 -3.61
N PRO A 28 -15.51 -18.10 -4.51
CA PRO A 28 -14.93 -17.04 -5.32
C PRO A 28 -14.33 -15.91 -4.48
N ASN A 29 -15.04 -15.48 -3.43
CA ASN A 29 -14.57 -14.41 -2.56
C ASN A 29 -13.41 -14.86 -1.68
N GLN A 30 -13.44 -16.09 -1.16
CA GLN A 30 -12.30 -16.65 -0.44
C GLN A 30 -11.06 -16.77 -1.33
N ALA A 31 -11.22 -17.13 -2.60
CA ALA A 31 -10.10 -17.15 -3.55
C ALA A 31 -9.53 -15.74 -3.79
N ILE A 32 -10.40 -14.74 -3.99
CA ILE A 32 -10.00 -13.33 -4.14
C ILE A 32 -9.26 -12.86 -2.88
N MET A 33 -9.78 -13.19 -1.70
CA MET A 33 -9.13 -12.86 -0.44
C MET A 33 -7.78 -13.58 -0.29
N ALA A 34 -7.69 -14.88 -0.61
CA ALA A 34 -6.42 -15.59 -0.53
C ALA A 34 -5.38 -14.97 -1.47
N MET A 35 -5.76 -14.68 -2.71
CA MET A 35 -4.88 -14.01 -3.68
C MET A 35 -4.44 -12.62 -3.18
N GLY A 36 -5.38 -11.81 -2.68
CA GLY A 36 -5.07 -10.49 -2.14
C GLY A 36 -4.11 -10.56 -0.95
N PHE A 37 -4.29 -11.52 -0.05
CA PHE A 37 -3.37 -11.75 1.05
C PHE A 37 -1.96 -12.09 0.58
N PHE A 38 -1.81 -12.99 -0.41
CA PHE A 38 -0.51 -13.32 -0.99
C PHE A 38 0.15 -12.11 -1.67
N ILE A 39 -0.63 -11.27 -2.35
CA ILE A 39 -0.13 -10.03 -2.96
C ILE A 39 0.36 -9.06 -1.88
N CYS A 40 -0.42 -8.84 -0.81
CA CYS A 40 -0.02 -7.98 0.31
C CYS A 40 1.26 -8.47 0.99
N MET A 41 1.36 -9.79 1.23
CA MET A 41 2.57 -10.43 1.74
C MET A 41 3.74 -10.22 0.78
N GLY A 42 3.52 -10.41 -0.52
CA GLY A 42 4.53 -10.16 -1.53
C GLY A 42 5.05 -8.72 -1.51
N PHE A 43 4.20 -7.73 -1.29
CA PHE A 43 4.64 -6.34 -1.08
C PHE A 43 5.46 -6.17 0.20
N HIS A 44 5.01 -6.75 1.32
CA HIS A 44 5.74 -6.68 2.60
C HIS A 44 7.12 -7.34 2.57
N TYR A 45 7.33 -8.34 1.71
CA TYR A 45 8.62 -8.99 1.53
C TYR A 45 9.35 -8.56 0.25
N GLU A 46 8.91 -7.47 -0.38
CA GLU A 46 9.50 -6.90 -1.61
C GLU A 46 9.58 -7.86 -2.80
N MET A 47 8.72 -8.89 -2.85
CA MET A 47 8.75 -9.94 -3.87
C MET A 47 7.95 -9.60 -5.13
N VAL A 48 7.13 -8.53 -5.11
CA VAL A 48 6.16 -8.24 -6.19
C VAL A 48 6.73 -7.31 -7.25
N LEU A 49 7.45 -6.26 -6.84
CA LEU A 49 7.94 -5.23 -7.76
C LEU A 49 9.48 -5.19 -7.76
N PRO A 50 10.11 -5.19 -8.94
CA PRO A 50 11.56 -5.03 -9.04
C PRO A 50 11.97 -3.63 -8.59
N LEU A 51 13.15 -3.52 -7.99
CA LEU A 51 13.72 -2.28 -7.45
C LEU A 51 13.67 -1.12 -8.47
N GLN A 52 14.04 -1.40 -9.72
CA GLN A 52 14.07 -0.43 -10.82
C GLN A 52 12.70 0.22 -11.06
N PHE A 53 11.62 -0.56 -10.98
CA PHE A 53 10.27 -0.03 -11.16
C PHE A 53 9.88 0.88 -10.00
N LYS A 54 10.28 0.51 -8.77
CA LYS A 54 10.04 1.36 -7.59
C LYS A 54 10.83 2.66 -7.68
N ASP A 55 12.10 2.62 -8.12
CA ASP A 55 12.94 3.81 -8.33
C ASP A 55 12.33 4.75 -9.37
N ASP A 56 11.90 4.24 -10.53
CA ASP A 56 11.24 5.02 -11.58
C ASP A 56 9.96 5.68 -11.09
N LEU A 57 9.17 4.95 -10.31
CA LEU A 57 7.92 5.47 -9.75
C LEU A 57 8.19 6.54 -8.68
N CYS A 58 9.19 6.33 -7.81
CA CYS A 58 9.63 7.30 -6.82
C CYS A 58 10.14 8.58 -7.49
N ALA A 59 10.99 8.47 -8.52
CA ALA A 59 11.47 9.60 -9.29
C ALA A 59 10.31 10.39 -9.89
N LYS A 60 9.35 9.72 -10.54
CA LYS A 60 8.14 10.36 -11.10
C LYS A 60 7.30 11.07 -10.04
N LEU A 61 7.16 10.48 -8.86
CA LEU A 61 6.40 11.06 -7.77
C LEU A 61 7.14 12.23 -7.12
N MET A 62 8.48 12.20 -7.09
CA MET A 62 9.38 13.20 -6.53
C MET A 62 9.44 14.52 -7.30
N VAL A 63 9.12 14.51 -8.59
CA VAL A 63 9.17 15.72 -9.44
C VAL A 63 8.04 16.69 -9.08
N ASN A 64 8.39 17.84 -8.49
CA ASN A 64 7.42 18.89 -8.20
C ASN A 64 7.20 19.78 -9.44
N GLY A 65 5.97 19.73 -9.97
CA GLY A 65 5.55 20.22 -11.30
C GLY A 65 5.60 21.73 -11.57
N ARG A 66 6.51 22.49 -10.95
CA ARG A 66 6.77 23.88 -11.38
C ARG A 66 8.24 24.20 -11.64
N HIS A 67 9.20 23.53 -10.97
CA HIS A 67 10.63 23.88 -11.11
C HIS A 67 11.57 22.67 -11.27
N GLY A 68 11.04 21.46 -11.47
CA GLY A 68 11.88 20.25 -11.61
C GLY A 68 12.65 19.85 -10.35
N ARG A 69 12.53 20.61 -9.25
CA ARG A 69 13.14 20.28 -7.96
C ARG A 69 12.43 19.09 -7.33
N LEU A 70 13.21 18.07 -7.02
CA LEU A 70 12.78 16.91 -6.26
C LEU A 70 12.50 17.35 -4.82
N SER A 71 11.29 17.07 -4.31
CA SER A 71 10.90 17.49 -2.95
C SER A 71 10.09 16.42 -2.25
N ALA A 72 10.75 15.62 -1.42
CA ALA A 72 10.13 14.54 -0.66
C ALA A 72 9.07 15.03 0.35
N VAL A 73 9.18 16.26 0.86
CA VAL A 73 8.27 16.81 1.89
C VAL A 73 6.86 17.03 1.36
N ALA A 74 6.70 17.53 0.13
CA ALA A 74 5.39 17.76 -0.48
C ALA A 74 4.65 16.44 -0.76
N ILE A 75 5.41 15.36 -0.95
CA ILE A 75 4.91 14.03 -1.29
C ILE A 75 4.52 13.27 -0.03
N LYS A 76 5.32 13.38 1.04
CA LYS A 76 5.00 12.82 2.36
C LYS A 76 3.57 13.17 2.80
N ARG A 77 3.13 14.42 2.60
CA ARG A 77 1.75 14.84 2.96
C ARG A 77 0.67 14.22 2.06
N LYS A 78 0.90 14.15 0.74
CA LYS A 78 -0.03 13.49 -0.21
C LYS A 78 -0.14 11.98 0.08
N TYR A 79 0.98 11.36 0.43
CA TYR A 79 1.04 9.94 0.79
C TYR A 79 0.24 9.63 2.05
N THR A 80 0.39 10.41 3.11
CA THR A 80 -0.39 10.20 4.33
C THR A 80 -1.90 10.28 4.05
N TYR A 81 -2.32 11.23 3.21
CA TYR A 81 -3.72 11.31 2.80
C TYR A 81 -4.18 10.07 2.02
N LEU A 82 -3.42 9.63 1.02
CA LEU A 82 -3.74 8.44 0.24
C LEU A 82 -3.80 7.18 1.10
N LEU A 83 -2.87 6.99 2.02
CA LEU A 83 -2.88 5.87 2.97
C LEU A 83 -4.15 5.86 3.82
N VAL A 84 -4.59 7.03 4.32
CA VAL A 84 -5.85 7.13 5.05
C VAL A 84 -7.04 6.77 4.15
N CYS A 85 -7.04 7.23 2.89
CA CYS A 85 -8.08 6.86 1.94
C CYS A 85 -8.12 5.35 1.66
N PHE A 86 -6.97 4.69 1.50
CA PHE A 86 -6.90 3.25 1.27
C PHE A 86 -7.30 2.45 2.52
N TRP A 87 -6.89 2.90 3.70
CA TRP A 87 -7.34 2.30 4.95
C TRP A 87 -8.85 2.42 5.12
N ALA A 88 -9.44 3.58 4.80
CA ALA A 88 -10.89 3.76 4.79
C ALA A 88 -11.58 2.86 3.75
N LEU A 89 -11.01 2.76 2.55
CA LEU A 89 -11.50 1.89 1.48
C LEU A 89 -11.45 0.40 1.88
N ALA A 90 -10.47 0.00 2.67
CA ALA A 90 -10.35 -1.35 3.20
C ALA A 90 -11.33 -1.60 4.36
N SER A 91 -11.30 -0.73 5.37
CA SER A 91 -12.00 -0.93 6.65
C SER A 91 -13.51 -0.65 6.58
N VAL A 92 -13.95 0.40 5.89
CA VAL A 92 -15.38 0.79 5.88
C VAL A 92 -16.26 -0.30 5.25
N PRO A 93 -15.96 -0.84 4.06
CA PRO A 93 -16.76 -1.93 3.49
C PRO A 93 -16.67 -3.20 4.33
N SER A 94 -15.53 -3.46 4.99
CA SER A 94 -15.38 -4.59 5.91
C SER A 94 -16.36 -4.49 7.08
N ILE A 95 -16.42 -3.32 7.72
CA ILE A 95 -17.31 -3.06 8.85
C ILE A 95 -18.78 -3.13 8.40
N VAL A 96 -19.11 -2.57 7.24
CA VAL A 96 -20.46 -2.63 6.66
C VAL A 96 -20.87 -4.08 6.41
N ALA A 97 -20.01 -4.88 5.78
CA ALA A 97 -20.28 -6.30 5.55
C ALA A 97 -20.45 -7.07 6.88
N MET A 98 -19.61 -6.79 7.87
CA MET A 98 -19.67 -7.46 9.17
C MET A 98 -20.93 -7.12 9.98
N MET A 99 -21.37 -5.86 9.95
CA MET A 99 -22.48 -5.38 10.79
C MET A 99 -23.85 -5.52 10.14
N THR A 100 -23.93 -5.29 8.82
CA THR A 100 -25.21 -5.18 8.11
C THR A 100 -25.45 -6.32 7.14
N ASN A 101 -24.40 -7.07 6.79
CA ASN A 101 -24.41 -8.10 5.76
C ASN A 101 -24.94 -7.60 4.39
N LEU A 102 -24.80 -6.29 4.14
CA LEU A 102 -25.22 -5.64 2.91
C LEU A 102 -24.16 -5.87 1.83
N PHE A 103 -24.52 -6.52 0.72
CA PHE A 103 -23.64 -6.81 -0.41
C PHE A 103 -22.25 -7.35 -0.01
N PRO A 104 -22.18 -8.46 0.76
CA PRO A 104 -20.93 -8.94 1.35
C PRO A 104 -19.87 -9.28 0.30
N GLU A 105 -20.28 -9.66 -0.91
CA GLU A 105 -19.40 -9.96 -2.04
C GLU A 105 -18.66 -8.70 -2.54
N LEU A 106 -19.41 -7.63 -2.81
CA LEU A 106 -18.84 -6.35 -3.26
C LEU A 106 -17.95 -5.75 -2.18
N CYS A 107 -18.39 -5.77 -0.92
CA CYS A 107 -17.61 -5.28 0.19
C CYS A 107 -16.28 -6.06 0.33
N CYS A 108 -16.31 -7.39 0.19
CA CYS A 108 -15.11 -8.22 0.23
C CYS A 108 -14.10 -7.85 -0.87
N ILE A 109 -14.58 -7.64 -2.11
CA ILE A 109 -13.74 -7.25 -3.24
C ILE A 109 -13.11 -5.87 -2.99
N ILE A 110 -13.93 -4.87 -2.62
CA ILE A 110 -13.46 -3.51 -2.37
C ILE A 110 -12.45 -3.49 -1.22
N SER A 111 -12.73 -4.22 -0.14
CA SER A 111 -11.81 -4.32 0.98
C SER A 111 -10.48 -4.96 0.60
N THR A 112 -10.52 -6.04 -0.19
CA THR A 112 -9.31 -6.71 -0.71
C THR A 112 -8.46 -5.75 -1.53
N ILE A 113 -9.08 -4.99 -2.44
CA ILE A 113 -8.39 -3.96 -3.24
C ILE A 113 -7.80 -2.88 -2.34
N GLY A 114 -8.55 -2.40 -1.35
CA GLY A 114 -8.09 -1.41 -0.38
C GLY A 114 -6.82 -1.85 0.35
N PHE A 115 -6.78 -3.09 0.83
CA PHE A 115 -5.59 -3.64 1.49
C PHE A 115 -4.39 -3.80 0.55
N ILE A 116 -4.60 -4.23 -0.70
CA ILE A 116 -3.52 -4.33 -1.70
C ILE A 116 -2.93 -2.96 -1.97
N LEU A 117 -3.79 -1.94 -2.16
CA LEU A 117 -3.35 -0.56 -2.39
C LEU A 117 -2.61 -0.01 -1.17
N GLU A 118 -3.12 -0.25 0.04
CA GLU A 118 -2.43 0.14 1.27
C GLU A 118 -1.03 -0.49 1.36
N ALA A 119 -0.91 -1.80 1.14
CA ALA A 119 0.36 -2.52 1.18
C ALA A 119 1.35 -2.02 0.11
N PHE A 120 0.88 -1.79 -1.11
CA PHE A 120 1.69 -1.22 -2.19
C PHE A 120 2.20 0.19 -1.86
N PHE A 121 1.35 1.06 -1.32
CA PHE A 121 1.75 2.43 -0.99
C PHE A 121 2.63 2.50 0.26
N ASP A 122 2.47 1.59 1.22
CA ASP A 122 3.40 1.48 2.35
C ASP A 122 4.79 1.00 1.86
N ASP A 123 4.86 -0.01 1.00
CA ASP A 123 6.11 -0.46 0.36
C ASP A 123 6.80 0.68 -0.41
N LEU A 124 6.05 1.41 -1.24
CA LEU A 124 6.58 2.55 -1.99
C LEU A 124 7.03 3.70 -1.09
N LYS A 125 6.38 3.90 0.06
CA LYS A 125 6.77 4.92 1.05
C LYS A 125 8.10 4.61 1.70
N GLU A 126 8.33 3.34 2.06
CA GLU A 126 9.60 2.90 2.62
C GLU A 126 10.71 3.05 1.57
N HIS A 127 10.47 2.59 0.35
CA HIS A 127 11.42 2.73 -0.75
C HIS A 127 11.76 4.18 -1.11
N MET A 128 10.78 5.11 -1.02
CA MET A 128 11.02 6.53 -1.23
C MET A 128 11.96 7.14 -0.18
N ALA A 129 11.94 6.66 1.06
CA ALA A 129 12.83 7.18 2.10
C ALA A 129 14.29 6.79 1.79
N ASP A 130 14.50 5.55 1.39
CA ASP A 130 15.82 5.03 0.98
C ASP A 130 16.30 5.70 -0.31
N PHE A 131 15.39 5.96 -1.26
CA PHE A 131 15.70 6.72 -2.47
C PHE A 131 16.09 8.18 -2.17
N GLU A 132 15.41 8.84 -1.23
CA GLU A 132 15.76 10.20 -0.78
C GLU A 132 17.17 10.25 -0.18
N GLU A 133 17.53 9.24 0.63
CA GLU A 133 18.86 9.11 1.23
C GLU A 133 19.96 8.89 0.18
N ARG A 134 19.77 7.92 -0.73
CA ARG A 134 20.73 7.63 -1.82
C ARG A 134 20.97 8.84 -2.72
N MET A 135 19.91 9.55 -3.08
CA MET A 135 20.00 10.77 -3.88
C MET A 135 20.81 11.87 -3.17
N LYS A 136 20.65 12.01 -1.86
CA LYS A 136 21.38 13.00 -1.08
C LYS A 136 22.87 12.66 -1.03
N GLU A 137 23.21 11.40 -0.83
CA GLU A 137 24.61 10.93 -0.84
C GLU A 137 25.29 11.14 -2.20
N GLU A 138 24.59 10.88 -3.31
CA GLU A 138 25.14 11.11 -4.65
C GLU A 138 25.37 12.59 -4.93
N LEU A 139 24.42 13.45 -4.55
CA LEU A 139 24.57 14.90 -4.70
C LEU A 139 25.75 15.45 -3.90
N GLU A 140 25.94 14.96 -2.67
CA GLU A 140 27.09 15.31 -1.83
C GLU A 140 28.41 14.90 -2.50
N LYS A 141 28.49 13.68 -3.05
CA LYS A 141 29.69 13.19 -3.78
C LYS A 141 30.00 14.05 -5.01
N GLU A 142 29.00 14.42 -5.81
CA GLU A 142 29.20 15.28 -6.98
C GLU A 142 29.69 16.68 -6.59
N LEU A 143 29.12 17.27 -5.53
CA LEU A 143 29.56 18.57 -5.01
C LEU A 143 31.01 18.55 -4.53
N PHE A 144 31.45 17.48 -3.86
CA PHE A 144 32.85 17.30 -3.48
C PHE A 144 33.77 17.15 -4.70
N ALA A 145 33.34 16.45 -5.75
CA ALA A 145 34.13 16.28 -6.96
C ALA A 145 34.32 17.59 -7.75
N ILE A 146 33.35 18.50 -7.70
CA ILE A 146 33.43 19.82 -8.35
C ILE A 146 34.32 20.80 -7.54
N ALA A 147 34.45 20.59 -6.23
CA ALA A 147 35.21 21.45 -5.33
C ALA A 147 36.72 21.16 -5.29
N GLN A 148 37.18 20.06 -5.91
CA GLN A 148 38.59 19.69 -6.08
C GLN A 148 39.15 20.20 -7.41
#